data_AF-A0A3M1MIB9-F1
#
_entry.id   AF-A0A3M1MIB9-F1
#
_cell.length_a   1.000
_cell.length_b   1.000
_cell.length_c   1.000
_cell.angle_alpha   90.00
_cell.angle_beta   90.00
_cell.angle_gamma   90.00
#
_symmetry.space_group_name_H-M   'P 1'
#
loop_
_entity.id
_entity.type
_entity.pdbx_description
1 polymer ?
#
loop_
_entity_poly.entity_id
_entity_poly.type
_entity_poly.pdbx_seq_one_letter_code
_entity_poly.pdbx_strand_id
1 'polypeptide(L)'
;MSDHSDCNSCGVSSCSARDRKQNESDEQFQMRQRMERNLCQIGHKILVMSGKGGVGKSTTALNLALALAAEGKAVGLLDVDLHGP
;
A
#
# COMPACT_ATOMS: atom_id res chain seq x y z
N MET A 1 18.51 -16.63 0.94
CA MET A 1 19.13 -15.58 0.10
C MET A 1 18.58 -14.27 0.57
N SER A 2 19.46 -13.39 1.03
CA SER A 2 19.15 -12.19 1.80
C SER A 2 18.76 -11.06 0.85
N ASP A 3 17.47 -10.73 0.73
CA ASP A 3 17.00 -9.55 -0.01
C ASP A 3 17.29 -8.26 0.79
N HIS A 4 18.55 -7.85 0.79
CA HIS A 4 18.94 -6.48 1.11
C HIS A 4 18.74 -5.59 -0.12
N SER A 5 17.49 -5.45 -0.55
CA SER A 5 17.11 -4.51 -1.61
C SER A 5 16.99 -3.14 -1.00
N ASP A 6 18.10 -2.42 -0.90
CA ASP A 6 18.13 -1.02 -0.45
C ASP A 6 17.12 -0.17 -1.21
N CYS A 7 16.59 0.86 -0.54
CA CYS A 7 15.64 1.83 -1.11
C CYS A 7 16.16 2.50 -2.41
N ASN A 8 17.45 2.33 -2.70
CA ASN A 8 18.12 2.73 -3.94
C ASN A 8 17.51 2.10 -5.21
N SER A 9 16.79 0.98 -5.11
CA SER A 9 16.10 0.35 -6.25
C SER A 9 14.71 0.94 -6.55
N CYS A 10 14.13 1.76 -5.65
CA CYS A 10 12.85 2.41 -5.89
C CYS A 10 13.01 3.57 -6.88
N GLY A 11 12.41 3.43 -8.07
CA GLY A 11 12.41 4.44 -9.14
C GLY A 11 11.58 5.70 -8.86
N VAL A 12 10.91 5.79 -7.71
CA VAL A 12 10.17 7.00 -7.30
C VAL A 12 11.14 8.05 -6.78
N SER A 13 11.37 9.11 -7.56
CA SER A 13 12.24 10.23 -7.21
C SER A 13 11.79 10.99 -5.96
N SER A 14 10.48 10.98 -5.66
CA SER A 14 9.88 11.62 -4.49
C SER A 14 9.66 10.67 -3.31
N CYS A 15 10.31 9.50 -3.28
CA CYS A 15 10.09 8.50 -2.23
C CYS A 15 10.52 9.06 -0.86
N SER A 16 9.55 9.30 0.01
CA SER A 16 9.77 9.92 1.33
C SER A 16 10.72 9.08 2.20
N ALA A 17 10.80 7.76 1.97
CA ALA A 17 11.63 6.80 2.71
C ALA A 17 13.15 6.88 2.44
N ARG A 18 13.61 7.68 1.47
CA ARG A 18 15.04 7.85 1.20
C ARG A 18 15.76 8.57 2.35
N ASP A 19 15.14 9.62 2.87
CA ASP A 19 15.73 10.47 3.89
C ASP A 19 15.12 10.24 5.26
N ARG A 20 15.96 10.38 6.30
CA ARG A 20 15.54 10.31 7.69
C ARG A 20 14.88 11.62 8.13
N LYS A 21 13.77 11.54 8.86
CA LYS A 21 13.08 12.69 9.48
C LYS A 21 13.77 13.06 10.81
N GLN A 22 13.79 14.35 11.13
CA GLN A 22 14.48 14.87 12.34
C GLN A 22 13.98 14.26 13.67
N ASN A 23 12.69 13.89 13.74
CA ASN A 23 12.04 13.39 14.95
C ASN A 23 11.63 11.90 14.89
N GLU A 24 12.29 11.07 14.08
CA GLU A 24 11.98 9.63 14.01
C GLU A 24 13.08 8.75 14.63
N SER A 25 12.66 7.76 15.42
CA SER A 25 13.57 6.75 15.97
C SER A 25 14.14 5.86 14.87
N ASP A 26 15.25 5.17 15.14
CA ASP A 26 15.86 4.25 14.16
C ASP A 26 14.89 3.15 13.74
N GLU A 27 14.08 2.64 14.67
CA GLU A 27 13.06 1.62 14.40
C GLU A 27 11.95 2.17 13.49
N GLN A 28 11.47 3.38 13.77
CA GLN A 28 10.44 4.05 12.95
C GLN A 28 10.94 4.29 11.52
N PHE A 29 12.20 4.73 11.38
CA PHE A 29 12.81 4.91 10.08
C PHE A 29 12.87 3.59 9.30
N GLN A 30 13.37 2.52 9.93
CA GLN A 30 13.45 1.20 9.30
C GLN A 30 12.07 0.64 8.92
N MET A 31 11.06 0.80 9.79
CA MET A 31 9.70 0.35 9.51
C MET A 31 9.09 1.10 8.32
N ARG A 32 9.24 2.42 8.29
CA ARG A 32 8.78 3.27 7.17
C ARG A 32 9.47 2.89 5.87
N GLN A 33 10.78 2.66 5.90
CA GLN A 33 11.51 2.19 4.72
C GLN A 33 10.98 0.85 4.20
N ARG A 34 10.71 -0.11 5.08
CA ARG A 34 10.15 -1.42 4.68
C ARG A 34 8.77 -1.27 4.05
N MET A 35 7.88 -0.49 4.66
CA MET A 35 6.54 -0.26 4.11
C MET A 35 6.60 0.41 2.74
N GLU A 36 7.39 1.48 2.60
CA GLU A 36 7.51 2.22 1.34
C GLU A 36 8.13 1.36 0.23
N ARG A 37 9.13 0.50 0.54
CA ARG A 37 9.67 -0.48 -0.42
C ARG A 37 8.60 -1.44 -0.93
N ASN A 38 7.69 -1.90 -0.08
CA ASN A 38 6.60 -2.78 -0.49
C ASN A 38 5.57 -2.05 -1.35
N LEU A 39 5.17 -0.83 -0.95
CA LEU A 39 4.14 -0.05 -1.64
C LEU A 39 4.61 0.55 -2.98
N CYS A 40 5.92 0.79 -3.12
CA CYS A 40 6.57 1.26 -4.34
C CYS A 40 6.49 0.24 -5.48
N GLN A 41 6.39 -1.06 -5.17
CA GLN A 41 6.22 -2.14 -6.16
C GLN A 41 4.78 -2.20 -6.70
N ILE A 42 3.82 -1.52 -6.05
CA ILE A 42 2.41 -1.51 -6.44
C ILE A 42 2.15 -0.35 -7.40
N GLY A 43 2.01 -0.67 -8.70
CA GLY A 43 1.82 0.33 -9.77
C GLY A 43 0.56 1.17 -9.61
N HIS A 44 -0.56 0.58 -9.19
CA HIS A 44 -1.83 1.27 -9.00
C HIS A 44 -2.42 0.97 -7.62
N LYS A 45 -2.82 2.02 -6.90
CA LYS A 45 -3.46 1.95 -5.59
C LYS A 45 -4.84 2.59 -5.71
N ILE A 46 -5.89 1.78 -5.62
CA ILE A 46 -7.28 2.23 -5.76
C ILE A 46 -7.93 2.21 -4.38
N LEU A 47 -8.47 3.35 -3.97
CA LEU A 47 -9.13 3.50 -2.68
C LEU A 47 -10.66 3.54 -2.89
N VAL A 48 -11.37 2.60 -2.26
CA VAL A 48 -12.84 2.54 -2.30
C VAL A 48 -13.37 2.99 -0.95
N MET A 49 -14.07 4.13 -0.91
CA MET A 49 -14.61 4.74 0.31
C MET A 49 -16.12 4.97 0.21
N SER A 50 -16.77 5.05 1.37
CA SER A 50 -18.17 5.48 1.50
C SER A 50 -18.32 6.39 2.70
N GLY A 51 -19.17 7.42 2.58
CA GLY A 51 -19.57 8.28 3.71
C GLY A 51 -20.68 7.72 4.59
N LYS A 52 -21.27 6.57 4.25
CA LYS A 52 -22.36 5.92 5.00
C LYS A 52 -22.20 4.40 5.06
N GLY A 53 -22.69 3.78 6.14
CA GLY A 53 -22.76 2.32 6.28
C GLY A 53 -23.76 1.69 5.31
N GLY A 54 -23.52 0.44 4.90
CA GLY A 54 -24.49 -0.35 4.12
C GLY A 54 -24.58 -0.05 2.62
N VAL A 55 -23.77 0.85 2.07
CA VAL A 55 -23.83 1.19 0.63
C VAL A 55 -23.15 0.17 -0.30
N GLY A 56 -22.63 -0.93 0.23
CA GLY A 56 -21.92 -1.95 -0.56
C GLY A 56 -20.45 -1.65 -0.87
N LYS A 57 -19.77 -0.80 -0.09
CA LYS A 57 -18.33 -0.47 -0.26
C LYS A 57 -17.45 -1.72 -0.49
N SER A 58 -17.56 -2.71 0.40
CA SER A 58 -16.76 -3.94 0.33
C SER A 58 -17.15 -4.81 -0.86
N THR A 59 -18.44 -4.86 -1.21
CA THR A 59 -18.94 -5.55 -2.42
C THR A 59 -18.35 -4.95 -3.69
N THR A 60 -18.34 -3.62 -3.79
CA THR A 60 -17.76 -2.91 -4.94
C THR A 60 -16.25 -3.13 -5.02
N ALA A 61 -15.53 -3.05 -3.88
CA ALA A 61 -14.09 -3.28 -3.84
C ALA A 61 -13.73 -4.72 -4.29
N LEU A 62 -14.47 -5.72 -3.82
CA LEU A 62 -14.28 -7.12 -4.19
C LEU A 62 -14.54 -7.35 -5.69
N ASN A 63 -15.65 -6.85 -6.22
CA ASN A 63 -15.98 -7.00 -7.64
C ASN A 63 -14.97 -6.29 -8.55
N LEU A 64 -14.48 -5.12 -8.16
CA LEU A 64 -13.42 -4.43 -8.89
C LEU A 64 -12.12 -5.26 -8.90
N ALA A 65 -11.73 -5.81 -7.76
CA ALA A 65 -10.56 -6.67 -7.66
C ALA A 65 -10.69 -7.93 -8.54
N LEU A 66 -11.87 -8.57 -8.54
CA LEU A 66 -12.15 -9.74 -9.37
C LEU A 66 -12.12 -9.40 -10.87
N ALA A 67 -12.68 -8.25 -11.28
CA ALA A 67 -12.64 -7.81 -12.66
C ALA A 67 -11.20 -7.58 -13.15
N LEU A 68 -10.38 -6.87 -12.37
CA LEU A 68 -8.97 -6.64 -12.69
C LEU A 68 -8.16 -7.95 -12.74
N ALA A 69 -8.45 -8.88 -11.82
CA ALA A 69 -7.84 -10.20 -11.83
C ALA A 69 -8.25 -11.01 -13.06
N ALA A 70 -9.52 -10.93 -13.49
CA ALA A 70 -10.02 -11.58 -14.71
C ALA A 70 -9.37 -11.01 -15.99
N GLU A 71 -8.95 -9.75 -15.97
CA GLU A 71 -8.12 -9.15 -17.04
C GLU A 71 -6.62 -9.54 -16.96
N GLY A 72 -6.25 -10.45 -16.05
CA GLY A 72 -4.89 -10.95 -15.90
C GLY A 72 -3.95 -10.03 -15.12
N LYS A 73 -4.47 -9.05 -14.37
CA LYS A 73 -3.65 -8.17 -13.53
C LYS A 73 -3.30 -8.86 -12.21
N ALA A 74 -2.11 -8.58 -11.69
CA ALA A 74 -1.77 -8.91 -10.31
C ALA A 74 -2.49 -7.95 -9.36
N VAL A 75 -3.40 -8.47 -8.55
CA VAL A 75 -4.27 -7.67 -7.68
C VAL A 75 -4.10 -8.10 -6.23
N GLY A 76 -3.98 -7.11 -5.34
CA GLY A 76 -4.10 -7.29 -3.89
C GLY A 76 -5.30 -6.51 -3.36
N LEU A 77 -6.00 -7.06 -2.38
CA LEU A 77 -7.10 -6.39 -1.68
C LEU A 77 -6.67 -6.18 -0.22
N LEU A 78 -6.73 -4.93 0.23
CA LEU A 78 -6.45 -4.54 1.61
C LEU A 78 -7.70 -3.90 2.19
N ASP A 79 -8.19 -4.45 3.29
CA ASP A 79 -9.28 -3.84 4.06
C ASP A 79 -8.69 -2.90 5.12
N VAL A 80 -9.10 -1.65 5.09
CA VAL A 80 -8.67 -0.59 6.02
C VAL A 80 -9.90 -0.13 6.77
N ASP A 81 -10.44 -1.01 7.61
CA ASP A 81 -11.62 -0.69 8.40
C ASP A 81 -11.18 0.10 9.64
N LEU A 82 -11.41 1.42 9.62
CA LEU A 82 -11.05 2.34 10.70
C LEU A 82 -12.00 2.25 11.91
N HIS A 83 -13.10 1.52 11.79
CA HIS A 83 -14.14 1.36 12.81
C HIS A 83 -14.44 -0.11 13.13
N GLY A 84 -13.45 -1.01 13.05
CA GLY A 84 -13.54 -2.24 13.83
C GLY A 84 -13.70 -1.89 15.33
N PRO A 85 -14.43 -2.68 16.14
CA PRO A 85 -14.46 -2.48 17.60
C PRO A 85 -13.06 -2.48 18.22
#